data_AF-A0A812USN5-F1
#
_entry.id   AF-A0A812USN5-F1
#
_cell.length_a   1.000
_cell.length_b   1.000
_cell.length_c   1.000
_cell.angle_alpha   90.00
_cell.angle_beta   90.00
_cell.angle_gamma   90.00
#
_symmetry.space_group_name_H-M   'P 1'
#
loop_
_entity.id
_entity.type
_entity.pdbx_description
1 polymer ?
#
loop_
_entity_poly.entity_id
_entity_poly.type
_entity_poly.pdbx_seq_one_letter_code
_entity_poly.pdbx_strand_id
1 'polypeptide(L)' 'MPETMEISDAAKSGDGTTTNVGIKMTGTFQCPECRQKFDSEKAKQLHWKFIHDPNRSRIVAELSLVSMLSS' A
#
# COMPACT_ATOMS: atom_id res chain seq x y z
N MET A 1 -13.91 28.36 -11.51
CA MET A 1 -12.61 28.46 -10.81
C MET A 1 -12.15 27.03 -10.57
N PRO A 2 -11.00 26.56 -11.07
CA PRO A 2 -10.54 25.23 -10.73
C PRO A 2 -9.98 25.28 -9.30
N GLU A 3 -10.70 24.69 -8.38
CA GLU A 3 -10.24 24.43 -7.01
C GLU A 3 -9.02 23.49 -7.04
N THR A 4 -7.88 24.01 -6.60
CA THR A 4 -6.62 23.26 -6.52
C THR A 4 -6.72 22.29 -5.34
N MET A 5 -7.01 21.02 -5.64
CA MET A 5 -7.02 19.96 -4.64
C MET A 5 -5.59 19.70 -4.16
N GLU A 6 -5.23 20.26 -2.99
CA GLU A 6 -3.91 20.06 -2.38
C GLU A 6 -3.77 18.62 -1.87
N ILE A 7 -2.88 17.87 -2.50
CA ILE A 7 -2.54 16.51 -2.10
C ILE A 7 -1.38 16.61 -1.12
N SER A 8 -1.56 16.11 0.10
CA SER A 8 -0.51 16.08 1.12
C SER A 8 0.70 15.26 0.65
N ASP A 9 1.93 15.68 0.98
CA ASP A 9 3.16 14.97 0.59
C ASP A 9 3.18 13.49 1.01
N ALA A 10 2.50 13.16 2.10
CA ALA A 10 2.33 11.78 2.56
C ALA A 10 1.52 10.91 1.58
N ALA A 11 0.57 11.50 0.85
CA ALA A 11 -0.28 10.83 -0.13
C ALA A 11 0.32 10.85 -1.54
N LYS A 12 1.42 11.57 -1.77
CA LYS A 12 2.07 11.66 -3.08
C LYS A 12 2.80 10.35 -3.38
N SER A 13 2.39 9.71 -4.47
CA SER A 13 2.95 8.45 -4.92
C SER A 13 3.20 8.50 -6.42
N GLY A 14 4.37 8.01 -6.84
CA GLY A 14 4.89 8.11 -8.19
C GLY A 14 5.47 9.48 -8.57
N ASP A 15 6.16 9.49 -9.71
CA ASP A 15 6.82 10.65 -10.33
C ASP A 15 6.17 11.05 -11.67
N GLY A 16 5.00 10.49 -11.97
CA GLY A 16 4.27 10.75 -13.22
C GLY A 16 4.65 9.85 -14.39
N THR A 17 5.62 8.94 -14.23
CA THR A 17 5.92 7.88 -15.20
C THR A 17 5.11 6.61 -14.94
N THR A 18 4.80 5.84 -15.99
CA THR A 18 4.10 4.55 -15.86
C THR A 18 4.90 3.53 -15.05
N THR A 19 6.24 3.63 -15.06
CA THR A 19 7.15 2.74 -14.33
C THR A 19 6.99 2.84 -12.82
N ASN A 20 6.60 4.02 -12.32
CA ASN A 20 6.64 4.35 -10.90
C ASN A 20 5.28 4.69 -10.31
N VAL A 21 4.20 4.41 -11.03
CA VAL A 21 2.83 4.58 -10.54
C VAL A 21 2.66 3.79 -9.24
N GLY A 22 2.24 4.47 -8.17
CA GLY A 22 2.02 3.83 -6.87
C GLY A 22 3.27 3.59 -6.02
N ILE A 23 4.46 4.02 -6.49
CA ILE A 23 5.71 3.94 -5.72
C ILE A 23 6.02 5.28 -5.07
N LYS A 24 6.11 5.30 -3.74
CA LYS A 24 6.55 6.50 -3.03
C LYS A 24 8.05 6.73 -3.25
N MET A 25 8.41 7.61 -4.17
CA MET A 25 9.81 7.86 -4.54
C MET A 25 10.68 8.37 -3.39
N THR A 26 10.09 9.00 -2.38
CA THR A 26 10.77 9.54 -1.21
C THR A 26 10.96 8.51 -0.08
N GLY A 27 10.38 7.30 -0.20
CA GLY A 27 10.50 6.30 0.84
C GLY A 27 11.90 5.68 0.91
N THR A 28 12.51 5.70 2.09
CA THR A 28 13.85 5.16 2.35
C THR A 28 13.88 3.62 2.37
N PHE A 29 12.78 2.99 2.75
CA PHE A 29 12.73 1.54 2.98
C PHE A 29 11.94 0.86 1.85
N GLN A 30 12.65 0.22 0.93
CA GLN A 30 12.03 -0.55 -0.15
C GLN A 30 11.72 -1.99 0.30
N CYS A 31 10.56 -2.52 -0.11
CA CYS A 31 10.23 -3.93 0.06
C CYS A 31 11.13 -4.82 -0.83
N PRO A 32 11.57 -6.00 -0.37
CA PRO A 32 12.33 -6.92 -1.22
C PRO A 32 11.46 -7.65 -2.26
N GLU A 33 10.19 -7.91 -1.94
CA GLU A 33 9.27 -8.68 -2.78
C GLU A 33 8.52 -7.82 -3.80
N CYS A 34 8.44 -6.51 -3.57
CA CYS A 34 7.75 -5.56 -4.45
C CYS A 34 8.50 -4.23 -4.54
N ARG A 35 8.16 -3.39 -5.50
CA ARG A 35 8.84 -2.10 -5.70
C ARG A 35 8.33 -0.98 -4.78
N GLN A 36 7.47 -1.30 -3.81
CA GLN A 36 6.90 -0.29 -2.91
C GLN A 36 7.93 0.17 -1.89
N LYS A 37 7.97 1.49 -1.67
CA LYS A 37 8.87 2.17 -0.77
C LYS A 37 8.07 2.82 0.36
N PHE A 38 8.63 2.78 1.57
CA PHE A 38 8.01 3.26 2.80
C PHE A 38 8.92 4.25 3.50
N ASP A 39 8.32 5.17 4.26
CA ASP A 39 9.06 6.17 5.05
C ASP A 39 9.73 5.58 6.29
N SER A 40 9.24 4.42 6.77
CA SER A 40 9.78 3.76 7.96
C SER A 40 9.92 2.25 7.77
N GLU A 41 10.89 1.66 8.46
CA GLU A 41 11.09 0.22 8.44
C GLU A 41 9.88 -0.53 9.02
N LYS A 42 9.25 0.03 10.06
CA LYS A 42 8.03 -0.56 10.66
C LYS A 42 6.90 -0.67 9.64
N ALA A 43 6.70 0.36 8.81
CA ALA A 43 5.70 0.34 7.75
C ALA A 43 6.04 -0.74 6.68
N LYS A 44 7.32 -0.85 6.28
CA LYS A 44 7.77 -1.93 5.38
C LYS A 44 7.53 -3.32 5.97
N GLN A 45 7.86 -3.53 7.26
CA GLN A 45 7.68 -4.81 7.93
C GLN A 45 6.20 -5.18 8.06
N LEU A 46 5.32 -4.21 8.38
CA LEU A 46 3.87 -4.44 8.39
C LEU A 46 3.36 -4.77 6.99
N HIS A 47 3.76 -4.02 5.97
CA HIS A 47 3.41 -4.32 4.58
C HIS A 47 3.83 -5.73 4.20
N TRP A 48 5.07 -6.13 4.46
CA TRP A 48 5.54 -7.49 4.16
C TRP A 48 4.71 -8.55 4.91
N LYS A 49 4.47 -8.33 6.20
CA LYS A 49 3.64 -9.23 7.04
C LYS A 49 2.19 -9.37 6.54
N PHE A 50 1.61 -8.33 5.96
CA PHE A 50 0.21 -8.36 5.52
C PHE A 50 0.03 -8.58 4.02
N ILE A 51 1.07 -8.49 3.20
CA ILE A 51 0.94 -8.64 1.74
C ILE A 51 1.70 -9.87 1.25
N HIS A 52 2.89 -10.11 1.80
CA HIS A 52 3.81 -11.15 1.33
C HIS A 52 3.97 -12.32 2.30
N ASP A 53 3.50 -12.21 3.54
CA ASP A 53 3.61 -13.29 4.52
C ASP A 53 2.84 -14.54 4.04
N PRO A 54 3.53 -15.66 3.80
CA PRO A 54 2.91 -16.87 3.30
C PRO A 54 1.99 -17.55 4.34
N ASN A 55 2.08 -17.16 5.61
CA ASN A 55 1.25 -17.66 6.70
C ASN A 55 0.00 -16.79 6.95
N ARG A 56 -0.22 -15.73 6.16
CA ARG A 56 -1.36 -14.82 6.27
C ARG A 56 -2.72 -15.51 6.06
N SER A 57 -2.73 -16.67 5.42
CA SER A 57 -3.92 -17.48 5.13
C SER A 57 -4.75 -17.90 6.35
N ARG A 58 -4.35 -17.56 7.58
CA ARG A 58 -5.10 -17.90 8.80
C ARG A 58 -6.05 -16.83 9.35
N ILE A 59 -6.04 -15.58 8.87
CA ILE A 59 -6.81 -14.48 9.53
C ILE A 59 -7.76 -13.70 8.61
N VAL A 60 -7.68 -13.83 7.27
CA VAL A 60 -8.56 -13.07 6.35
C VAL A 60 -9.79 -13.85 5.83
N ALA A 61 -10.02 -15.07 6.29
CA ALA A 61 -11.18 -15.87 5.89
C ALA A 61 -12.50 -15.45 6.56
N GLU A 62 -12.48 -14.62 7.63
CA GLU A 62 -13.72 -14.25 8.35
C GLU A 62 -14.37 -12.94 7.89
N LEU A 63 -13.66 -12.00 7.26
CA LEU A 63 -14.27 -10.70 6.88
C LEU A 63 -14.88 -10.65 5.47
N SER A 64 -14.68 -11.65 4.61
CA SER A 64 -15.29 -11.65 3.27
C SER A 64 -16.68 -12.31 3.22
N LEU A 65 -17.09 -13.06 4.24
CA LEU A 65 -18.36 -13.81 4.24
C LEU A 65 -19.57 -12.96 4.64
N VAL A 66 -19.38 -11.88 5.41
CA VAL A 66 -20.50 -11.02 5.87
C VAL A 66 -21.07 -10.16 4.74
N SER A 67 -20.31 -9.90 3.66
CA SER A 67 -20.79 -9.11 2.53
C SER A 67 -21.55 -9.91 1.46
N MET A 68 -21.51 -11.25 1.49
CA MET A 68 -22.11 -12.10 0.45
C MET A 68 -23.49 -12.69 0.82
N LEU A 69 -24.00 -12.42 2.03
CA LEU A 69 -25.29 -12.94 2.51
C LEU A 69 -26.40 -11.88 2.61
N SER A 70 -26.18 -10.70 2.03
CA SER A 70 -27.19 -9.64 1.91
C SER A 70 -27.52 -9.40 0.43
N SER A 71 -28.16 -10.38 -0.20
CA SER A 71 -28.88 -10.24 -1.47
C SER A 71 -30.03 -11.23 -1.51
#